data_AF-A0A378MZ47-F1
#
_entry.id   AF-A0A378MZ47-F1
#
_cell.length_a   1.000
_cell.length_b   1.000
_cell.length_c   1.000
_cell.angle_alpha   90.00
_cell.angle_beta   90.00
_cell.angle_gamma   90.00
#
_symmetry.space_group_name_H-M   'P 1'
#
loop_
_entity.id
_entity.type
_entity.pdbx_description
1 polymer ?
#
loop_
_entity_poly.entity_id
_entity_poly.type
_entity_poly.pdbx_seq_one_letter_code
_entity_poly.pdbx_strand_id
1 'polypeptide(L)'
;MKALKKLAITMALTLSGTAFSQEITVFAAASMTNVLQDIQQDFEKAYPQDKITFSFASSSVLAKQIEQDAPADIFISADQKWMDYVAEKQPEKVKHRRNLVRNELVLIAPTESNIEPKAIQAVDLPKN
;
A
#
# COMPACT_ATOMS: atom_id res chain seq x y z
N MET A 1 -38.42 -40.34 23.35
CA MET A 1 -36.96 -40.06 23.43
C MET A 1 -36.23 -39.96 22.08
N LYS A 2 -36.69 -40.60 20.98
CA LYS A 2 -36.03 -40.50 19.67
C LYS A 2 -36.23 -39.15 18.93
N ALA A 3 -37.32 -38.43 19.22
CA ALA A 3 -37.60 -37.13 18.60
C ALA A 3 -36.75 -35.98 19.18
N LEU A 4 -36.42 -36.01 20.48
CA LEU A 4 -35.55 -34.98 21.10
C LEU A 4 -34.10 -35.05 20.61
N LYS A 5 -33.57 -36.24 20.29
CA LYS A 5 -32.21 -36.39 19.72
C LYS A 5 -32.09 -35.83 18.30
N LYS A 6 -33.17 -35.81 17.51
CA LYS A 6 -33.16 -35.23 16.16
C LYS A 6 -33.19 -33.71 16.18
N LEU A 7 -33.78 -33.10 17.20
CA LEU A 7 -33.86 -31.64 17.33
C LEU A 7 -32.54 -31.00 17.77
N ALA A 8 -31.72 -31.73 18.53
CA ALA A 8 -30.41 -31.25 18.98
C ALA A 8 -29.35 -31.21 17.85
N ILE A 9 -29.48 -32.04 16.82
CA ILE A 9 -28.51 -32.11 15.70
C ILE A 9 -28.74 -30.99 14.68
N THR A 10 -29.97 -30.47 14.55
CA THR A 10 -30.28 -29.37 13.62
C THR A 10 -29.88 -27.99 14.15
N MET A 11 -29.82 -27.81 15.48
CA MET A 11 -29.47 -26.52 16.10
C MET A 11 -27.96 -26.26 16.20
N ALA A 12 -27.12 -27.25 15.87
CA ALA A 12 -25.65 -27.13 15.96
C ALA A 12 -25.00 -26.62 14.65
N LEU A 13 -25.75 -26.46 13.56
CA LEU A 13 -25.18 -26.12 12.24
C LEU A 13 -25.23 -24.63 11.88
N THR A 14 -25.75 -23.77 12.74
CA THR A 14 -25.93 -22.33 12.45
C THR A 14 -24.92 -21.41 13.15
N LEU A 15 -23.91 -21.97 13.83
CA LEU A 15 -22.82 -21.20 14.42
C LEU A 15 -21.55 -21.21 13.56
N SER A 16 -21.71 -21.20 12.23
CA SER A 16 -20.61 -20.79 11.35
C SER A 16 -20.44 -19.29 11.52
N GLY A 17 -19.50 -18.87 12.37
CA GLY A 17 -19.10 -17.47 12.45
C GLY A 17 -18.82 -16.96 11.03
N THR A 18 -19.49 -15.88 10.64
CA THR A 18 -19.23 -15.21 9.38
C THR A 18 -17.79 -14.72 9.40
N ALA A 19 -16.89 -15.49 8.80
CA ALA A 19 -15.54 -15.03 8.52
C ALA A 19 -15.67 -13.93 7.45
N PHE A 20 -15.61 -12.67 7.86
CA PHE A 20 -15.55 -11.55 6.95
C PHE A 20 -14.11 -11.47 6.42
N SER A 21 -13.91 -11.93 5.20
CA SER A 21 -12.68 -11.72 4.43
C SER A 21 -12.74 -10.32 3.85
N GLN A 22 -11.83 -9.42 4.25
CA GLN A 22 -11.73 -8.10 3.66
C GLN A 22 -10.74 -8.10 2.49
N GLU A 23 -11.19 -7.62 1.33
CA GLU A 23 -10.28 -7.29 0.22
C GLU A 23 -9.87 -5.82 0.34
N ILE A 24 -8.56 -5.58 0.37
CA ILE A 24 -7.97 -4.25 0.52
C ILE A 24 -7.19 -3.92 -0.75
N THR A 25 -7.63 -2.91 -1.50
CA THR A 25 -6.94 -2.43 -2.70
C THR A 25 -6.02 -1.27 -2.35
N VAL A 26 -4.73 -1.46 -2.64
CA VAL A 26 -3.68 -0.48 -2.31
C VAL A 26 -3.04 0.02 -3.60
N PHE A 27 -3.26 1.30 -3.89
CA PHE A 27 -2.58 2.01 -4.96
C PHE A 27 -1.30 2.63 -4.40
N ALA A 28 -0.14 2.16 -4.86
CA ALA A 28 1.14 2.60 -4.30
C ALA A 28 2.14 3.00 -5.39
N ALA A 29 2.93 4.03 -5.09
CA ALA A 29 4.06 4.40 -5.93
C ALA A 29 4.99 3.20 -6.13
N ALA A 30 5.49 3.01 -7.37
CA ALA A 30 6.31 1.86 -7.72
C ALA A 30 7.56 1.65 -6.82
N SER A 31 8.11 2.72 -6.26
CA SER A 31 9.24 2.66 -5.31
C SER A 31 8.91 1.94 -3.99
N MET A 32 7.63 1.74 -3.68
CA MET A 32 7.14 1.06 -2.48
C MET A 32 6.96 -0.46 -2.69
N THR A 33 7.22 -0.99 -3.88
CA THR A 33 6.92 -2.39 -4.24
C THR A 33 7.52 -3.39 -3.25
N ASN A 34 8.84 -3.34 -3.03
CA ASN A 34 9.54 -4.32 -2.20
C ASN A 34 9.04 -4.29 -0.75
N VAL A 35 9.00 -3.10 -0.14
CA VAL A 35 8.59 -2.95 1.27
C VAL A 35 7.14 -3.37 1.50
N LEU A 36 6.23 -3.08 0.55
CA LEU A 36 4.83 -3.46 0.68
C LEU A 36 4.61 -4.97 0.46
N GLN A 37 5.42 -5.61 -0.38
CA GLN A 37 5.41 -7.06 -0.53
C GLN A 37 5.91 -7.76 0.75
N ASP A 38 6.95 -7.24 1.39
CA ASP A 38 7.42 -7.76 2.68
C ASP A 38 6.33 -7.61 3.76
N ILE A 39 5.69 -6.43 3.82
CA ILE A 39 4.58 -6.18 4.75
C ILE A 39 3.39 -7.11 4.45
N GLN A 40 3.06 -7.36 3.19
CA GLN A 40 1.95 -8.26 2.81
C GLN A 40 2.18 -9.66 3.37
N GLN A 41 3.39 -10.21 3.28
CA GLN A 41 3.69 -11.54 3.80
C GLN A 41 3.43 -11.64 5.31
N ASP A 42 3.78 -10.61 6.07
CA ASP A 42 3.54 -10.60 7.51
C ASP A 42 2.07 -10.30 7.85
N PHE A 43 1.40 -9.47 7.05
CA PHE A 43 -0.02 -9.19 7.19
C PHE A 43 -0.85 -10.45 6.95
N GLU A 44 -0.60 -11.22 5.90
CA GLU A 44 -1.35 -12.44 5.57
C GLU A 44 -1.15 -13.55 6.62
N LYS A 45 0.01 -13.60 7.29
CA LYS A 45 0.22 -14.51 8.44
C LYS A 45 -0.66 -14.11 9.63
N ALA A 46 -0.77 -12.82 9.91
CA ALA A 46 -1.56 -12.28 11.02
C ALA A 46 -3.07 -12.31 10.73
N TYR A 47 -3.45 -12.12 9.46
CA TYR A 47 -4.84 -12.02 9.00
C TYR A 47 -5.08 -12.96 7.80
N PRO A 48 -5.15 -14.29 8.00
CA PRO A 48 -5.18 -15.27 6.91
C PRO A 48 -6.47 -15.25 6.07
N GLN A 49 -7.48 -14.49 6.49
CA GLN A 49 -8.75 -14.35 5.77
C GLN A 49 -8.81 -13.05 4.98
N ASP A 50 -7.91 -12.10 5.23
CA ASP A 50 -7.88 -10.83 4.52
C ASP A 50 -6.91 -10.91 3.35
N LYS A 51 -7.20 -10.13 2.31
CA LYS A 51 -6.41 -10.13 1.08
C LYS A 51 -6.03 -8.71 0.68
N ILE A 52 -4.74 -8.49 0.44
CA ILE A 52 -4.24 -7.23 -0.10
C ILE A 52 -4.01 -7.39 -1.61
N THR A 53 -4.54 -6.45 -2.39
CA THR A 53 -4.26 -6.34 -3.82
C THR A 53 -3.54 -5.03 -4.09
N PHE A 54 -2.33 -5.11 -4.66
CA PHE A 54 -1.54 -3.93 -5.00
C PHE A 54 -1.71 -3.52 -6.46
N SER A 55 -1.77 -2.20 -6.69
CA SER A 55 -1.52 -1.58 -7.99
C SER A 55 -0.31 -0.67 -7.87
N PHE A 56 0.78 -1.05 -8.53
CA PHE A 56 2.03 -0.29 -8.54
C PHE A 56 2.19 0.48 -9.85
N ALA A 57 2.30 1.81 -9.76
CA ALA A 57 2.62 2.67 -10.89
C ALA A 57 3.21 4.01 -10.42
N SER A 58 3.37 4.99 -11.31
CA SER A 58 3.71 6.34 -10.89
C SER A 58 2.57 6.95 -10.09
N SER A 59 2.88 7.79 -9.10
CA SER A 59 1.87 8.44 -8.26
C SER A 59 0.87 9.27 -9.07
N SER A 60 1.31 9.86 -10.18
CA SER A 60 0.47 10.63 -11.09
C SER A 60 -0.57 9.78 -11.83
N VAL A 61 -0.18 8.58 -12.29
CA VAL A 61 -1.09 7.66 -12.97
C VAL A 61 -2.15 7.16 -11.99
N LEU A 62 -1.73 6.73 -10.79
CA LEU A 62 -2.66 6.24 -9.77
C LEU A 62 -3.61 7.34 -9.27
N ALA A 63 -3.12 8.56 -9.06
CA ALA A 63 -3.96 9.69 -8.68
C ALA A 63 -5.04 10.00 -9.74
N LYS A 64 -4.69 9.95 -11.03
CA LYS A 64 -5.65 10.09 -12.12
C LYS A 64 -6.65 8.94 -12.20
N GLN A 65 -6.24 7.72 -11.88
CA GLN A 65 -7.17 6.59 -11.77
C GLN A 65 -8.17 6.81 -10.63
N ILE A 66 -7.71 7.30 -9.46
CA ILE A 66 -8.60 7.63 -8.33
C ILE A 66 -9.59 8.75 -8.70
N GLU A 67 -9.11 9.78 -9.42
CA GLU A 67 -9.97 10.82 -9.99
C GLU A 67 -11.05 10.24 -10.90
N GLN A 68 -10.73 9.19 -11.66
CA GLN A 68 -11.65 8.45 -12.53
C GLN A 68 -12.43 7.33 -11.80
N ASP A 69 -12.58 7.47 -10.48
CA ASP A 69 -13.34 6.53 -9.65
C ASP A 69 -12.80 5.10 -9.56
N ALA A 70 -11.51 4.88 -9.86
CA ALA A 70 -10.88 3.59 -9.58
C ALA A 70 -10.91 3.29 -8.06
N PRO A 71 -11.23 2.05 -7.65
CA PRO A 71 -11.36 1.69 -6.26
C PRO A 71 -9.98 1.55 -5.61
N ALA A 72 -9.64 2.46 -4.71
CA ALA A 72 -8.45 2.40 -3.88
C ALA A 72 -8.82 2.66 -2.42
N ASP A 73 -8.61 1.67 -1.55
CA ASP A 73 -8.81 1.81 -0.10
C ASP A 73 -7.65 2.59 0.53
N ILE A 74 -6.45 2.38 -0.01
CA ILE A 74 -5.23 3.06 0.42
C ILE A 74 -4.50 3.61 -0.81
N PHE A 75 -4.13 4.89 -0.76
CA PHE A 75 -3.26 5.54 -1.73
C PHE A 75 -1.94 5.96 -1.09
N ILE A 76 -0.83 5.46 -1.60
CA ILE A 76 0.53 5.76 -1.13
C ILE A 76 1.30 6.44 -2.27
N SER A 77 1.38 7.77 -2.20
CA SER A 77 2.13 8.58 -3.16
C SER A 77 3.59 8.76 -2.75
N ALA A 78 4.48 8.88 -3.74
CA ALA A 78 5.87 9.30 -3.55
C ALA A 78 6.03 10.83 -3.44
N ASP A 79 5.00 11.59 -3.82
CA ASP A 79 5.01 13.06 -3.80
C ASP A 79 3.72 13.60 -3.18
N GLN A 80 3.85 14.57 -2.28
CA GLN A 80 2.75 15.25 -1.63
C GLN A 80 1.82 15.96 -2.62
N LYS A 81 2.34 16.44 -3.76
CA LYS A 81 1.53 17.09 -4.80
C LYS A 81 0.42 16.18 -5.34
N TRP A 82 0.68 14.88 -5.48
CA TRP A 82 -0.36 13.94 -5.92
C TRP A 82 -1.33 13.55 -4.81
N MET A 83 -0.91 13.67 -3.55
CA MET A 83 -1.84 13.56 -2.41
C MET A 83 -2.77 14.78 -2.36
N ASP A 84 -2.24 15.99 -2.59
CA ASP A 84 -3.02 17.23 -2.69
C ASP A 84 -4.01 17.14 -3.85
N TYR A 85 -3.55 16.65 -5.01
CA TYR A 85 -4.38 16.45 -6.19
C TYR A 85 -5.60 15.57 -5.90
N VAL A 86 -5.41 14.40 -5.27
CA VAL A 86 -6.52 13.50 -4.93
C VAL A 86 -7.45 14.15 -3.90
N ALA A 87 -6.90 14.85 -2.90
CA ALA A 87 -7.72 15.56 -1.90
C ALA A 87 -8.55 16.71 -2.51
N GLU A 88 -8.07 17.35 -3.57
CA GLU A 88 -8.80 18.39 -4.29
C GLU A 88 -9.89 17.78 -5.21
N LYS A 89 -9.56 16.71 -5.95
CA LYS A 89 -10.46 16.13 -6.95
C LYS A 89 -11.50 15.18 -6.39
N GLN A 90 -11.19 14.49 -5.30
CA GLN A 90 -12.01 13.44 -4.69
C GLN A 90 -12.00 13.59 -3.14
N PRO A 91 -12.38 14.76 -2.59
CA PRO A 91 -12.22 15.09 -1.17
C PRO A 91 -12.94 14.11 -0.25
N GLU A 92 -14.10 13.59 -0.64
CA GLU A 92 -14.89 12.61 0.10
C GLU A 92 -14.22 11.25 0.26
N LYS A 93 -13.26 10.91 -0.62
CA LYS A 93 -12.45 9.69 -0.50
C LYS A 93 -11.29 9.86 0.46
N VAL A 94 -10.89 11.08 0.79
CA VAL A 94 -9.74 11.36 1.66
C VAL A 94 -10.19 11.53 3.11
N LYS A 95 -10.28 10.40 3.83
CA LYS A 95 -10.60 10.41 5.27
C LYS A 95 -9.42 10.83 6.12
N HIS A 96 -8.24 10.29 5.81
CA HIS A 96 -7.01 10.50 6.58
C HIS A 96 -5.81 10.62 5.65
N ARG A 97 -4.89 11.53 6.00
CA ARG A 97 -3.61 11.70 5.31
C ARG A 97 -2.48 11.81 6.33
N ARG A 98 -1.39 11.10 6.09
CA ARG A 98 -0.18 11.12 6.93
C ARG A 98 1.06 10.99 6.05
N ASN A 99 2.14 11.65 6.48
CA ASN A 99 3.47 11.41 5.92
C ASN A 99 4.09 10.26 6.70
N LEU A 100 4.40 9.15 6.02
CA LEU A 100 4.92 7.93 6.65
C LEU A 100 6.42 7.79 6.51
N VAL A 101 6.93 8.09 5.31
CA VAL A 101 8.32 7.86 4.91
C VAL A 101 8.84 9.05 4.12
N ARG A 102 10.17 9.17 4.05
CA ARG A 102 10.87 10.12 3.19
C ARG A 102 11.93 9.38 2.39
N ASN A 103 12.31 9.96 1.26
CA ASN A 103 13.48 9.51 0.51
C ASN A 103 14.59 10.56 0.60
N GLU A 104 15.83 10.16 0.36
CA GLU A 104 16.99 11.04 0.36
C GLU A 104 17.82 10.77 -0.89
N LEU A 105 18.22 11.84 -1.58
CA LEU A 105 19.12 11.71 -2.72
C LEU A 105 20.54 11.48 -2.19
N VAL A 106 21.17 10.43 -2.70
CA VAL A 106 22.54 10.05 -2.35
C VAL A 106 23.36 9.84 -3.61
N LEU A 107 24.67 10.05 -3.49
CA LEU A 107 25.64 9.69 -4.52
C LEU A 107 26.33 8.39 -4.08
N ILE A 108 26.33 7.40 -4.97
CA ILE A 108 26.96 6.10 -4.73
C ILE A 108 28.10 5.95 -5.72
N ALA A 109 29.28 5.57 -5.23
CA ALA A 109 30.45 5.30 -6.05
C ALA A 109 31.07 3.94 -5.65
N PRO A 110 31.74 3.22 -6.59
CA PRO A 110 32.51 2.04 -6.28
C PRO A 110 33.63 2.32 -5.26
N THR A 111 34.08 1.28 -4.55
CA THR A 111 35.13 1.41 -3.52
C THR A 111 36.46 1.94 -4.09
N GLU A 112 36.70 1.71 -5.38
CA GLU A 112 37.89 2.13 -6.13
C GLU A 112 37.77 3.56 -6.68
N SER A 113 36.67 4.26 -6.41
CA SER A 113 36.43 5.61 -6.91
C SER A 113 37.32 6.64 -6.23
N ASN A 114 37.91 7.54 -7.02
CA ASN A 114 38.69 8.67 -6.52
C ASN A 114 37.80 9.89 -6.14
N ILE A 115 36.47 9.73 -6.14
CA ILE A 115 35.53 10.80 -5.77
C ILE A 115 35.57 10.97 -4.25
N GLU A 116 36.04 12.13 -3.78
CA GLU A 116 35.94 12.53 -2.37
C GLU A 116 34.59 13.21 -2.09
N PRO A 117 33.65 12.59 -1.35
CA PRO A 117 32.36 13.20 -1.06
C PRO A 117 32.51 14.31 -0.02
N LYS A 118 32.52 15.57 -0.47
CA LYS A 118 32.56 16.76 0.41
C LYS A 118 31.18 17.35 0.68
N ALA A 119 30.36 17.49 -0.36
CA ALA A 119 28.94 17.85 -0.30
C ALA A 119 28.28 17.50 -1.65
N ILE A 120 27.00 17.13 -1.67
CA ILE A 120 26.27 16.80 -2.92
C ILE A 120 26.29 17.99 -3.90
N GLN A 121 26.23 19.23 -3.39
CA GLN A 121 26.29 20.45 -4.22
C GLN A 121 27.68 20.71 -4.82
N ALA A 122 28.73 20.07 -4.31
CA ALA A 122 30.11 20.24 -4.77
C ALA A 122 30.51 19.23 -5.87
N VAL A 123 29.62 18.30 -6.21
CA VAL A 123 29.88 17.30 -7.26
C VAL A 123 29.41 17.84 -8.60
N ASP A 124 30.35 18.28 -9.43
CA ASP A 124 30.08 18.64 -10.82
C ASP A 124 29.89 17.34 -11.63
N LEU A 125 28.63 17.01 -11.94
CA LEU A 125 28.30 15.85 -12.75
C LEU A 125 28.55 16.22 -14.22
N PRO A 126 29.43 15.51 -14.96
CA PRO A 126 29.58 15.74 -16.38
C PRO A 126 28.22 15.59 -17.05
N LYS A 127 27.79 16.65 -17.75
CA LYS A 127 26.57 16.62 -18.55
C LYS A 127 26.84 15.71 -19.74
N ASN A 128 26.20 14.54 -19.75
CA ASN A 128 26.03 13.73 -20.95
C ASN A 128 24.79 14.19 -21.70
#